data_AF-A0A1E1MC91-F1
#
_entry.id   AF-A0A1E1MC91-F1
#
_cell.length_a   1.000
_cell.length_b   1.000
_cell.length_c   1.000
_cell.angle_alpha   90.00
_cell.angle_beta   90.00
_cell.angle_gamma   90.00
#
_symmetry.space_group_name_H-M   'P 1'
#
loop_
_entity.id
_entity.type
_entity.pdbx_description
1 polymer ?
#
loop_
_entity_poly.entity_id
_entity_poly.type
_entity_poly.pdbx_seq_one_letter_code
_entity_poly.pdbx_strand_id
1 'polypeptide(L)'
;MQSIITLTLALLASTIAALPAGTSSASTTVQITNDFSGRSANIAIPLTNTKQALSTLLRGTALDNNNNAFPATSFFLQANFGGVQCDLFLDAGVTVSITERKTFAAFAPTGSPKDLSSAQIACFLF
;
A
#
# COMPACT_ATOMS: atom_id res chain seq x y z
N MET A 1 1.52 -5.59 62.91
CA MET A 1 1.00 -4.59 61.96
C MET A 1 0.51 -5.35 60.74
N GLN A 2 -0.81 -5.43 60.54
CA GLN A 2 -1.43 -6.15 59.42
C GLN A 2 -1.63 -5.17 58.26
N SER A 3 -0.95 -5.36 57.14
CA SER A 3 -1.25 -4.64 55.90
C SER A 3 -2.09 -5.54 55.01
N ILE A 4 -3.35 -5.15 54.83
CA ILE A 4 -4.27 -5.71 53.86
C ILE A 4 -4.05 -4.94 52.55
N ILE A 5 -3.55 -5.60 51.52
CA ILE A 5 -3.44 -5.04 50.18
C ILE A 5 -4.63 -5.55 49.38
N THR A 6 -5.62 -4.69 49.17
CA THR A 6 -6.77 -4.93 48.30
C THR A 6 -6.38 -4.66 46.85
N LEU A 7 -6.27 -5.72 46.03
CA LEU A 7 -6.12 -5.60 44.57
C LEU A 7 -7.50 -5.47 43.92
N THR A 8 -7.82 -4.30 43.39
CA THR A 8 -9.00 -4.11 42.54
C THR A 8 -8.68 -4.54 41.11
N LEU A 9 -9.26 -5.65 40.67
CA LEU A 9 -9.19 -6.16 39.30
C LEU A 9 -10.14 -5.35 38.40
N ALA A 10 -9.60 -4.57 37.46
CA ALA A 10 -10.40 -3.93 36.42
C ALA A 10 -10.37 -4.79 35.15
N LEU A 11 -11.45 -5.52 34.87
CA LEU A 11 -11.64 -6.20 33.58
C LEU A 11 -12.24 -5.19 32.59
N LEU A 12 -11.42 -4.74 31.64
CA LEU A 12 -11.89 -3.99 30.47
C LEU A 12 -12.46 -4.99 29.44
N ALA A 13 -13.78 -5.13 29.42
CA ALA A 13 -14.48 -5.91 28.40
C ALA A 13 -14.64 -5.06 27.11
N SER A 14 -13.72 -5.22 26.17
CA SER A 14 -13.85 -4.65 24.83
C SER A 14 -14.76 -5.54 23.98
N THR A 15 -16.03 -5.16 23.83
CA THR A 15 -16.94 -5.82 22.88
C THR A 15 -16.54 -5.43 21.46
N ILE A 16 -15.98 -6.37 20.70
CA ILE A 16 -15.70 -6.22 19.27
C ILE A 16 -17.04 -6.34 18.53
N ALA A 17 -17.62 -5.20 18.13
CA ALA A 17 -18.73 -5.18 17.19
C ALA A 17 -18.19 -5.57 15.80
N ALA A 18 -18.49 -6.78 15.34
CA ALA A 18 -18.21 -7.21 13.97
C ALA A 18 -19.19 -6.51 13.02
N LEU A 19 -18.69 -5.59 12.19
CA LEU A 19 -19.44 -5.01 11.09
C LEU A 19 -19.77 -6.09 10.04
N PRO A 20 -20.91 -5.98 9.33
CA PRO A 20 -21.28 -6.93 8.30
C PRO A 20 -20.21 -6.98 7.20
N ALA A 21 -19.81 -8.20 6.83
CA ALA A 21 -18.90 -8.46 5.73
C ALA A 21 -19.55 -8.01 4.41
N GLY A 22 -19.36 -6.74 4.05
CA GLY A 22 -19.50 -6.31 2.67
C GLY A 22 -18.60 -7.19 1.82
N THR A 23 -19.06 -7.59 0.63
CA THR A 23 -18.32 -8.40 -0.33
C THR A 23 -16.95 -7.78 -0.58
N SER A 24 -15.94 -8.21 0.18
CA SER A 24 -14.59 -7.70 0.07
C SER A 24 -14.03 -8.28 -1.22
N SER A 25 -14.06 -7.50 -2.30
CA SER A 25 -13.29 -7.85 -3.50
C SER A 25 -11.85 -8.07 -3.06
N ALA A 26 -11.31 -9.25 -3.39
CA ALA A 26 -9.94 -9.62 -3.01
C ALA A 26 -8.97 -8.49 -3.38
N SER A 27 -8.08 -8.13 -2.46
CA SER A 27 -7.12 -7.05 -2.65
C SER A 27 -5.71 -7.47 -2.23
N THR A 28 -4.73 -6.91 -2.92
CA THR A 28 -3.31 -7.04 -2.61
C THR A 28 -2.78 -5.73 -2.03
N THR A 29 -1.75 -5.80 -1.19
CA THR A 29 -1.09 -4.60 -0.68
C THR A 29 0.21 -4.37 -1.44
N VAL A 30 0.34 -3.19 -2.03
CA VAL A 30 1.55 -2.72 -2.69
C VAL A 30 2.16 -1.60 -1.86
N GLN A 31 3.44 -1.70 -1.56
CA GLN A 31 4.22 -0.62 -0.99
C GLN A 31 4.91 0.15 -2.12
N ILE A 32 4.77 1.47 -2.11
CA ILE A 32 5.52 2.37 -2.99
C ILE A 32 6.55 3.10 -2.12
N THR A 33 7.79 3.19 -2.60
CA THR A 33 8.88 3.87 -1.88
C THR A 33 9.49 4.99 -2.69
N ASN A 34 10.01 5.97 -1.97
CA ASN A 34 10.90 6.99 -2.47
C ASN A 34 12.20 6.89 -1.70
N ASP A 35 13.16 6.18 -2.27
CA ASP A 35 14.43 5.89 -1.60
C ASP A 35 15.32 7.14 -1.44
N PHE A 36 15.02 8.23 -2.18
CA PHE A 36 15.69 9.52 -2.00
C PHE A 36 15.31 10.20 -0.69
N SER A 37 14.00 10.20 -0.37
CA SER A 37 13.48 10.87 0.83
C SER A 37 13.26 9.91 2.00
N GLY A 38 13.38 8.61 1.79
CA GLY A 38 13.05 7.57 2.76
C GLY A 38 11.53 7.39 3.00
N ARG A 39 10.68 8.08 2.24
CA ARG A 39 9.22 8.02 2.39
C ARG A 39 8.66 6.76 1.71
N SER A 40 7.61 6.19 2.28
CA SER A 40 6.88 5.09 1.65
C SER A 40 5.40 5.10 2.01
N ALA A 41 4.58 4.44 1.20
CA ALA A 41 3.15 4.28 1.44
C ALA A 41 2.70 2.88 1.04
N ASN A 42 1.82 2.29 1.86
CA ASN A 42 1.20 1.00 1.56
C ASN A 42 -0.23 1.27 1.06
N ILE A 43 -0.56 0.75 -0.11
CA ILE A 43 -1.85 0.94 -0.77
C ILE A 43 -2.48 -0.42 -1.05
N ALA A 44 -3.76 -0.55 -0.72
CA ALA A 44 -4.55 -1.74 -1.06
C ALA A 44 -5.10 -1.59 -2.48
N ILE A 45 -4.80 -2.54 -3.36
CA ILE A 45 -5.25 -2.56 -4.76
C ILE A 45 -6.21 -3.74 -4.95
N PRO A 46 -7.44 -3.52 -5.43
CA PRO A 46 -8.37 -4.60 -5.75
C PRO A 46 -7.85 -5.44 -6.93
N LEU A 47 -8.04 -6.76 -6.86
CA LEU A 47 -7.62 -7.73 -7.87
C LEU A 47 -8.62 -7.84 -9.04
N THR A 48 -9.09 -6.70 -9.55
CA THR A 48 -10.14 -6.63 -10.58
C THR A 48 -9.60 -6.33 -11.98
N ASN A 49 -8.28 -6.31 -12.16
CA ASN A 49 -7.61 -5.89 -13.40
C ASN A 49 -8.03 -4.48 -13.89
N THR A 50 -8.54 -3.64 -12.98
CA THR A 50 -8.98 -2.28 -13.30
C THR A 50 -7.86 -1.30 -12.99
N LYS A 51 -7.55 -0.42 -13.93
CA LYS A 51 -6.54 0.63 -13.71
C LYS A 51 -7.04 1.63 -12.67
N GLN A 52 -6.25 1.83 -11.62
CA GLN A 52 -6.48 2.81 -10.58
C GLN A 52 -5.42 3.92 -10.63
N ALA A 53 -5.87 5.18 -10.53
CA ALA A 53 -4.96 6.32 -10.51
C ALA A 53 -4.18 6.39 -9.21
N LEU A 54 -2.85 6.43 -9.30
CA LEU A 54 -1.99 6.49 -8.12
C LEU A 54 -2.13 7.81 -7.36
N SER A 55 -2.45 8.91 -8.04
CA SER A 55 -2.76 10.20 -7.41
C SER A 55 -4.00 10.20 -6.51
N THR A 56 -4.90 9.22 -6.67
CA THR A 56 -6.03 9.01 -5.74
C THR A 56 -5.61 8.11 -4.59
N LEU A 57 -4.86 7.05 -4.86
CA LEU A 57 -4.44 6.08 -3.86
C LEU A 57 -3.37 6.61 -2.90
N LEU A 58 -2.50 7.50 -3.36
CA LEU A 58 -1.38 8.06 -2.59
C LEU A 58 -1.71 9.35 -1.87
N ARG A 59 -2.91 9.91 -2.07
CA ARG A 59 -3.32 11.18 -1.45
C ARG A 59 -3.40 11.03 0.06
N GLY A 60 -2.79 11.99 0.78
CA GLY A 60 -2.71 11.95 2.24
C GLY A 60 -1.77 10.86 2.81
N THR A 61 -1.02 10.16 1.97
CA THR A 61 0.05 9.26 2.42
C THR A 61 1.35 10.01 2.64
N ALA A 62 2.37 9.34 3.19
CA ALA A 62 3.69 9.95 3.36
C ALA A 62 4.38 10.32 2.02
N LEU A 63 3.92 9.77 0.90
CA LEU A 63 4.42 10.12 -0.44
C LEU A 63 3.77 11.39 -1.01
N ASP A 64 2.70 11.89 -0.40
CA ASP A 64 2.07 13.15 -0.78
C ASP A 64 2.97 14.34 -0.37
N ASN A 65 3.45 15.10 -1.37
CA ASN A 65 4.33 16.24 -1.14
C ASN A 65 3.60 17.59 -1.15
N ASN A 66 2.30 17.62 -0.80
CA ASN A 66 1.45 18.83 -0.70
C ASN A 66 1.26 19.64 -1.99
N ASN A 67 1.88 19.25 -3.10
CA ASN A 67 1.75 19.87 -4.43
C ASN A 67 1.13 18.91 -5.46
N ASN A 68 0.34 17.94 -4.99
CA ASN A 68 -0.23 16.87 -5.81
C ASN A 68 0.83 16.07 -6.60
N ALA A 69 2.05 16.01 -6.04
CA ALA A 69 3.19 15.28 -6.58
C ALA A 69 3.52 14.11 -5.65
N PHE A 70 3.82 12.97 -6.24
CA PHE A 70 4.04 11.69 -5.59
C PHE A 70 5.38 11.09 -6.06
N PRO A 71 6.52 11.71 -5.70
CA PRO A 71 7.83 11.24 -6.14
C PRO A 71 8.12 9.86 -5.54
N ALA A 72 8.48 8.89 -6.39
CA ALA A 72 8.80 7.52 -6.01
C ALA A 72 9.88 6.90 -6.91
N THR A 73 10.48 5.81 -6.43
CA THR A 73 11.60 5.13 -7.09
C THR A 73 11.32 3.65 -7.33
N SER A 74 10.53 3.03 -6.46
CA SER A 74 10.25 1.59 -6.53
C SER A 74 8.88 1.23 -5.95
N PHE A 75 8.46 0.00 -6.23
CA PHE A 75 7.26 -0.59 -5.64
C PHE A 75 7.45 -2.08 -5.37
N PHE A 76 6.72 -2.57 -4.36
CA PHE A 76 6.87 -3.89 -3.78
C PHE A 76 5.52 -4.53 -3.42
N LEU A 77 5.35 -5.82 -3.67
CA LEU A 77 4.21 -6.64 -3.23
C LEU A 77 4.40 -7.03 -1.76
N GLN A 78 3.59 -6.46 -0.87
CA GLN A 78 3.78 -6.57 0.58
C GLN A 78 2.91 -7.64 1.23
N ALA A 79 1.67 -7.83 0.76
CA ALA A 79 0.74 -8.79 1.35
C ALA A 79 -0.25 -9.31 0.32
N ASN A 80 -0.84 -10.49 0.58
CA ASN A 80 -1.83 -11.15 -0.27
C ASN A 80 -1.35 -11.32 -1.72
N PHE A 81 -0.12 -11.80 -1.90
CA PHE A 81 0.55 -11.83 -3.20
C PHE A 81 0.51 -13.19 -3.92
N GLY A 82 -0.11 -14.23 -3.36
CA GLY A 82 -0.21 -15.54 -4.01
C GLY A 82 -1.07 -15.48 -5.27
N GLY A 83 -0.49 -15.86 -6.42
CA GLY A 83 -1.10 -15.78 -7.74
C GLY A 83 -1.32 -14.36 -8.27
N VAL A 84 -0.69 -13.33 -7.66
CA VAL A 84 -0.96 -11.93 -8.00
C VAL A 84 0.10 -11.34 -8.93
N GLN A 85 -0.36 -10.66 -9.97
CA GLN A 85 0.44 -9.74 -10.79
C GLN A 85 -0.08 -8.32 -10.60
N CYS A 86 0.84 -7.36 -10.48
CA CYS A 86 0.54 -5.93 -10.50
C CYS A 86 1.38 -5.24 -11.57
N ASP A 87 0.70 -4.49 -12.42
CA ASP A 87 1.29 -3.70 -13.49
C ASP A 87 1.17 -2.23 -13.15
N LEU A 88 2.31 -1.56 -13.08
CA LEU A 88 2.46 -0.13 -12.92
C LEU A 88 2.63 0.52 -14.30
N PHE A 89 1.67 1.35 -14.67
CA PHE A 89 1.67 2.12 -15.92
C PHE A 89 2.18 3.52 -15.65
N LEU A 90 3.37 3.82 -16.16
CA LEU A 90 4.02 5.12 -16.08
C LEU A 90 3.79 5.92 -17.38
N ASP A 91 4.24 7.17 -17.38
CA ASP A 91 4.20 8.01 -18.58
C ASP A 91 4.97 7.38 -19.76
N ALA A 92 4.65 7.81 -20.98
CA ALA A 92 5.29 7.35 -22.23
C ALA A 92 5.12 5.84 -22.53
N GLY A 93 4.12 5.18 -21.94
CA GLY A 93 3.80 3.78 -22.22
C GLY A 93 4.71 2.77 -21.52
N VAL A 94 5.52 3.21 -20.56
CA VAL A 94 6.37 2.31 -19.77
C VAL A 94 5.50 1.53 -18.78
N THR A 95 5.53 0.20 -18.89
CA THR A 95 4.87 -0.70 -17.94
C THR A 95 5.92 -1.44 -17.12
N VAL A 96 5.77 -1.43 -15.81
CA VAL A 96 6.64 -2.17 -14.89
C VAL A 96 5.78 -3.16 -14.12
N SER A 97 6.16 -4.43 -14.14
CA SER A 97 5.38 -5.51 -13.54
C SER A 97 6.10 -6.15 -12.36
N ILE A 98 5.33 -6.46 -11.32
CA ILE A 98 5.72 -7.31 -10.20
C ILE A 98 4.74 -8.48 -10.07
N THR A 99 5.24 -9.62 -9.61
CA THR A 99 4.46 -10.85 -9.39
C THR A 99 4.85 -11.49 -8.07
N GLU A 100 4.15 -12.54 -7.66
CA GLU A 100 4.55 -13.37 -6.51
C GLU A 100 6.01 -13.87 -6.58
N ARG A 101 6.56 -14.04 -7.79
CA ARG A 101 7.93 -14.53 -8.02
C ARG A 101 8.95 -13.40 -8.16
N LYS A 102 8.47 -12.19 -8.45
CA LYS A 102 9.27 -10.97 -8.56
C LYS A 102 8.51 -9.85 -7.87
N THR A 103 8.59 -9.84 -6.54
CA THR A 103 7.77 -8.97 -5.70
C THR A 103 8.25 -7.52 -5.68
N PHE A 104 9.42 -7.21 -6.27
CA PHE A 104 10.03 -5.89 -6.25
C PHE A 104 10.38 -5.42 -7.66
N ALA A 105 10.18 -4.12 -7.91
CA ALA A 105 10.75 -3.46 -9.07
C ALA A 105 11.09 -1.99 -8.77
N ALA A 106 12.31 -1.61 -9.11
CA ALA A 106 12.72 -0.22 -9.25
C ALA A 106 12.37 0.30 -10.65
N PHE A 107 11.88 1.52 -10.73
CA PHE A 107 11.49 2.18 -11.99
C PHE A 107 12.07 3.58 -12.16
N ALA A 108 12.71 4.14 -11.12
CA ALA A 108 13.47 5.38 -11.23
C ALA A 108 14.77 5.29 -10.41
N PRO A 109 15.85 5.98 -10.84
CA PRO A 109 17.07 6.05 -10.06
C PRO A 109 16.84 6.83 -8.76
N THR A 110 17.59 6.49 -7.71
CA THR A 110 17.46 7.12 -6.38
C THR A 110 17.71 8.63 -6.40
N GLY A 111 18.61 9.12 -7.26
CA GLY A 111 18.89 10.55 -7.41
C GLY A 111 17.85 11.33 -8.23
N SER A 112 16.89 10.66 -8.85
CA SER A 112 15.84 11.32 -9.65
C SER A 112 14.52 10.55 -9.55
N PRO A 113 13.81 10.64 -8.41
CA PRO A 113 12.50 10.02 -8.24
C PRO A 113 11.53 10.46 -9.33
N LYS A 114 10.72 9.52 -9.80
CA LYS A 114 9.68 9.77 -10.79
C LYS A 114 8.39 10.20 -10.09
N ASP A 115 7.75 11.25 -10.58
CA ASP A 115 6.43 11.64 -10.12
C ASP A 115 5.36 10.68 -10.64
N LEU A 116 4.52 10.18 -9.74
CA LEU A 116 3.44 9.22 -10.03
C LEU A 116 2.06 9.88 -10.19
N SER A 117 1.97 11.22 -10.27
CA SER A 117 0.71 11.96 -10.39
C SER A 117 -0.18 11.52 -11.58
N SER A 118 0.44 11.14 -12.70
CA SER A 118 -0.22 10.62 -13.90
C SER A 118 -0.21 9.09 -14.01
N ALA A 119 0.43 8.39 -13.07
CA ALA A 119 0.61 6.95 -13.13
C ALA A 119 -0.65 6.19 -12.71
N GLN A 120 -0.77 4.96 -13.22
CA GLN A 120 -1.87 4.05 -12.90
C GLN A 120 -1.32 2.69 -12.48
N ILE A 121 -2.08 1.97 -11.67
CA ILE A 121 -1.75 0.59 -11.27
C ILE A 121 -2.96 -0.31 -11.48
N ALA A 122 -2.74 -1.53 -11.96
CA ALA A 122 -3.77 -2.57 -11.99
C ALA A 122 -3.18 -3.86 -11.43
N CYS A 123 -3.96 -4.58 -10.63
CA CYS A 123 -3.57 -5.89 -10.13
C CYS A 123 -4.65 -6.92 -10.45
N PHE A 124 -4.24 -8.17 -10.64
CA PHE A 124 -5.12 -9.30 -10.97
C PHE A 124 -4.51 -10.62 -10.52
N LEU A 125 -5.35 -11.66 -10.50
CA LEU A 125 -4.93 -13.05 -10.29
C LEU A 125 -4.62 -13.71 -11.63
N PHE A 126 -3.56 -14.52 -11.69
CA PHE A 126 -3.15 -15.27 -12.88
C PHE A 126 -2.95 -16.77 -12.61
#